data_AF-A0A3M1LNJ9-F1
#
_entry.id   AF-A0A3M1LNJ9-F1
#
_cell.length_a   1.000
_cell.length_b   1.000
_cell.length_c   1.000
_cell.angle_alpha   90.00
_cell.angle_beta   90.00
_cell.angle_gamma   90.00
#
_symmetry.space_group_name_H-M   'P 1'
#
loop_
_entity.id
_entity.type
_entity.pdbx_description
1 polymer ?
#
loop_
_entity_poly.entity_id
_entity_poly.type
_entity_poly.pdbx_seq_one_letter_code
_entity_poly.pdbx_strand_id
1 'polypeptide(L)'
;LPSDVTGVSVFNQKTREFEFRPGPIMAQIVLADEINRATPKTQAALLEAMEERQVTVDGVTYPLGRPFLVLATQNPIEYEGTFPLPEAQLDRFMLRITIGYPSAQDEIAILDSQQFTHPIEQISQVVEAEELIQVQEQLKEVYVDPLIKQYIVEIVHQTRNHPDVYLGASPRGSLTLYRTAQARAALRGRDYVIPDDVKALVEATLGHRMIVSPAARIKDVTAAAILQEILRTVPVPGAQVRAR
;
A
#
# COMPACT_ATOMS: atom_id res chain seq x y z
N LEU A 1 10.98 -22.05 -11.24
CA LEU A 1 10.85 -20.89 -10.32
C LEU A 1 10.15 -19.77 -11.09
N PRO A 2 9.52 -18.77 -10.46
CA PRO A 2 8.87 -17.65 -11.14
C PRO A 2 9.93 -16.70 -11.74
N SER A 3 10.69 -17.26 -12.67
CA SER A 3 11.74 -16.65 -13.49
C SER A 3 11.32 -15.32 -14.08
N ASP A 4 10.03 -15.23 -14.42
CA ASP A 4 9.43 -14.11 -15.14
C ASP A 4 9.34 -12.86 -14.25
N VAL A 5 9.48 -13.01 -12.94
CA VAL A 5 9.52 -11.90 -11.96
C VAL A 5 10.92 -11.70 -11.41
N THR A 6 11.54 -12.77 -10.88
CA THR A 6 12.80 -12.69 -10.13
C THR A 6 14.04 -12.64 -11.01
N GLY A 7 13.94 -13.14 -12.24
CA GLY A 7 15.08 -13.36 -13.13
C GLY A 7 15.55 -14.82 -13.13
N VAL A 8 16.55 -15.09 -13.97
CA VAL A 8 17.08 -16.44 -14.24
C VAL A 8 18.58 -16.43 -14.41
N SER A 9 19.24 -17.53 -14.05
CA SER A 9 20.63 -17.75 -14.43
C SER A 9 20.69 -18.44 -15.79
N VAL A 10 21.35 -17.82 -16.76
CA VAL A 10 21.52 -18.35 -18.11
C VAL A 10 22.97 -18.81 -18.27
N PHE A 11 23.18 -20.02 -18.76
CA PHE A 11 24.52 -20.51 -19.04
C PHE A 11 25.13 -19.76 -20.23
N ASN A 12 26.19 -18.99 -19.98
CA ASN A 12 26.91 -18.26 -21.01
C ASN A 12 27.96 -19.17 -21.65
N GLN A 13 27.72 -19.60 -22.89
CA GLN A 13 28.58 -20.54 -23.61
C GLN A 13 30.01 -20.03 -23.85
N LYS A 14 30.23 -18.71 -23.85
CA LYS A 14 31.57 -18.12 -24.05
C LYS A 14 32.42 -18.20 -22.79
N THR A 15 31.85 -17.85 -21.63
CA THR A 15 32.55 -17.86 -20.34
C THR A 15 32.49 -19.22 -19.66
N ARG A 16 31.55 -20.09 -20.08
CA ARG A 16 31.20 -21.37 -19.42
C ARG A 16 30.73 -21.19 -17.98
N GLU A 17 30.13 -20.05 -17.69
CA GLU A 17 29.60 -19.69 -16.38
C GLU A 17 28.10 -19.39 -16.47
N PHE A 18 27.39 -19.56 -15.35
CA PHE A 18 26.00 -19.12 -15.23
C PHE A 18 25.97 -17.62 -14.94
N GLU A 19 25.31 -16.86 -15.81
CA GLU A 19 25.16 -15.40 -15.70
C GLU A 19 23.73 -15.08 -15.29
N PHE A 20 23.57 -14.36 -14.18
CA PHE A 20 22.25 -13.92 -13.73
C PHE A 20 21.70 -12.82 -14.64
N ARG A 21 20.48 -13.05 -15.15
CA ARG A 21 19.68 -12.08 -15.89
C ARG A 21 18.57 -11.57 -14.96
N PRO A 22 18.65 -10.30 -14.50
CA PRO A 22 17.68 -9.76 -13.57
C PRO A 22 16.28 -9.72 -14.18
N GLY A 23 15.27 -10.11 -13.39
CA GLY A 23 13.87 -9.99 -13.76
C GLY A 23 13.33 -8.57 -13.57
N PRO A 24 12.09 -8.30 -13.99
CA PRO A 24 11.46 -6.97 -13.92
C PRO A 24 11.30 -6.45 -12.49
N ILE A 25 11.37 -7.31 -11.46
CA ILE A 25 11.34 -6.88 -10.06
C ILE A 25 12.58 -6.06 -9.66
N MET A 26 13.67 -6.15 -10.42
CA MET A 26 14.91 -5.42 -10.20
C MET A 26 14.83 -3.98 -10.73
N ALA A 27 13.75 -3.26 -10.36
CA ALA A 27 13.50 -1.86 -10.70
C ALA A 27 13.07 -1.08 -9.45
N GLN A 28 13.14 0.25 -9.47
CA GLN A 28 12.73 1.09 -8.33
C GLN A 28 11.21 1.17 -8.18
N ILE A 29 10.47 1.19 -9.29
CA ILE A 29 9.00 1.18 -9.33
C ILE A 29 8.57 0.01 -10.20
N VAL A 30 7.73 -0.86 -9.65
CA VAL A 30 7.21 -2.04 -10.34
C VAL A 30 5.69 -1.98 -10.34
N LEU A 31 5.10 -1.96 -11.53
CA LEU A 31 3.65 -2.07 -11.73
C LEU A 31 3.31 -3.53 -12.02
N ALA A 32 2.70 -4.21 -11.05
CA ALA A 32 2.13 -5.54 -11.19
C ALA A 32 0.65 -5.41 -11.58
N ASP A 33 0.41 -5.26 -12.88
CA ASP A 33 -0.95 -5.14 -13.40
C ASP A 33 -1.69 -6.48 -13.28
N GLU A 34 -2.95 -6.43 -12.84
CA GLU A 34 -3.84 -7.58 -12.65
C GLU A 34 -3.17 -8.71 -11.86
N ILE A 35 -2.62 -8.40 -10.69
CA ILE A 35 -1.87 -9.36 -9.85
C ILE A 35 -2.67 -10.63 -9.56
N ASN A 36 -4.01 -10.55 -9.53
CA ASN A 36 -4.91 -11.68 -9.34
C ASN A 36 -4.91 -12.66 -10.53
N ARG A 37 -4.39 -12.33 -11.72
CA ARG A 37 -4.25 -13.27 -12.84
C ARG A 37 -2.95 -14.07 -12.78
N ALA A 38 -1.97 -13.59 -12.01
CA ALA A 38 -0.71 -14.29 -11.83
C ALA A 38 -0.90 -15.57 -11.01
N THR A 39 -0.13 -16.61 -11.30
CA THR A 39 -0.18 -17.86 -10.53
C THR A 39 0.18 -17.62 -9.05
N PRO A 40 -0.31 -18.42 -8.09
CA PRO A 40 0.03 -18.25 -6.68
C PRO A 40 1.54 -18.25 -6.39
N LYS A 41 2.33 -18.98 -7.19
CA LYS A 41 3.81 -18.99 -7.07
C LYS A 41 4.43 -17.67 -7.51
N THR A 42 3.90 -17.05 -8.57
CA THR A 42 4.34 -15.74 -9.07
C THR A 42 3.98 -14.64 -8.07
N GLN A 43 2.75 -14.68 -7.53
CA GLN A 43 2.31 -13.76 -6.47
C GLN A 43 3.20 -13.88 -5.23
N ALA A 44 3.50 -15.11 -4.78
CA ALA A 44 4.35 -15.34 -3.63
C ALA A 44 5.76 -14.75 -3.81
N ALA A 45 6.39 -14.94 -4.98
CA ALA A 45 7.72 -14.39 -5.23
C ALA A 45 7.75 -12.87 -5.31
N LEU A 46 6.71 -12.24 -5.89
CA LEU A 46 6.58 -10.78 -5.88
C LEU A 46 6.47 -10.26 -4.43
N LEU A 47 5.63 -10.88 -3.62
CA LEU A 47 5.38 -10.47 -2.24
C LEU A 47 6.56 -10.74 -1.30
N GLU A 48 7.31 -11.81 -1.56
CA GLU A 48 8.57 -12.10 -0.87
C GLU A 48 9.60 -11.01 -1.16
N ALA A 49 9.77 -10.66 -2.44
CA ALA A 49 10.66 -9.56 -2.83
C ALA A 49 10.23 -8.22 -2.20
N MET A 50 8.92 -7.95 -2.09
CA MET A 50 8.39 -6.77 -1.40
C MET A 50 8.73 -6.74 0.09
N GLU A 51 8.64 -7.88 0.77
CA GLU A 51 8.88 -7.97 2.22
C GLU A 51 10.38 -7.93 2.54
N GLU A 52 11.15 -8.77 1.86
CA GLU A 52 12.57 -9.00 2.15
C GLU A 52 13.48 -7.97 1.47
N ARG A 53 12.97 -7.22 0.48
CA ARG A 53 13.72 -6.25 -0.32
C ARG A 53 14.96 -6.85 -0.99
N GLN A 54 14.90 -8.14 -1.31
CA GLN A 54 15.93 -8.89 -2.00
C GLN A 54 15.29 -10.06 -2.74
N VAL A 55 16.05 -10.65 -3.66
CA VAL A 55 15.65 -11.83 -4.41
C VAL A 55 16.79 -12.84 -4.37
N THR A 56 16.49 -14.11 -4.11
CA THR A 56 17.49 -15.18 -4.12
C THR A 56 17.27 -16.09 -5.33
N VAL A 57 18.29 -16.22 -6.17
CA VAL A 57 18.29 -17.09 -7.36
C VAL A 57 19.53 -17.97 -7.32
N ASP A 58 19.34 -19.29 -7.43
CA ASP A 58 20.41 -20.29 -7.41
C ASP A 58 21.39 -20.17 -6.23
N GLY A 59 20.85 -19.82 -5.06
CA GLY A 59 21.62 -19.66 -3.82
C GLY A 59 22.37 -18.32 -3.69
N VAL A 60 22.27 -17.43 -4.67
CA VAL A 60 22.83 -16.07 -4.63
C VAL A 60 21.73 -15.06 -4.35
N THR A 61 21.95 -14.18 -3.38
CA THR A 61 21.00 -13.14 -2.98
C THR A 61 21.36 -11.79 -3.60
N TYR A 62 20.39 -11.17 -4.25
CA TYR A 62 20.48 -9.89 -4.94
C TYR A 62 19.59 -8.86 -4.24
N PRO A 63 20.14 -7.77 -3.69
CA PRO A 63 19.34 -6.72 -3.06
C PRO A 63 18.54 -5.93 -4.11
N LEU A 64 17.31 -5.52 -3.78
CA LEU A 64 16.54 -4.61 -4.63
C LEU A 64 17.08 -3.18 -4.50
N GLY A 65 17.03 -2.43 -5.60
CA GLY A 65 17.37 -1.00 -5.62
C GLY A 65 16.48 -0.20 -4.67
N ARG A 66 17.03 0.86 -4.07
CA ARG A 66 16.25 1.82 -3.24
C ARG A 66 16.07 3.13 -4.00
N PRO A 67 14.92 3.81 -3.87
CA PRO A 67 13.67 3.35 -3.27
C PRO A 67 13.06 2.16 -4.05
N PHE A 68 12.26 1.34 -3.37
CA PHE A 68 11.56 0.22 -3.98
C PHE A 68 10.06 0.33 -3.69
N LEU A 69 9.24 0.41 -4.74
CA LEU A 69 7.79 0.50 -4.65
C LEU A 69 7.14 -0.49 -5.61
N VAL A 70 6.18 -1.27 -5.10
CA VAL A 70 5.30 -2.08 -5.94
C VAL A 70 3.90 -1.48 -5.93
N LEU A 71 3.39 -1.20 -7.12
CA LEU A 71 2.00 -0.87 -7.38
C LEU A 71 1.36 -2.13 -7.95
N ALA A 72 0.27 -2.61 -7.35
CA ALA A 72 -0.45 -3.76 -7.87
C ALA A 72 -1.91 -3.39 -8.11
N THR A 73 -2.43 -3.74 -9.28
CA THR A 73 -3.84 -3.53 -9.62
C THR A 73 -4.59 -4.86 -9.50
N GLN A 74 -5.88 -4.77 -9.21
CA GLN A 74 -6.79 -5.93 -9.21
C GLN A 74 -8.09 -5.50 -9.90
N ASN A 75 -8.51 -6.26 -10.90
CA ASN A 75 -9.81 -6.07 -11.53
C ASN A 75 -10.87 -6.88 -10.75
N PRO A 76 -11.89 -6.23 -10.15
CA PRO A 76 -12.87 -6.94 -9.32
C PRO A 76 -13.93 -7.72 -10.12
N ILE A 77 -14.06 -7.51 -11.43
CA ILE A 77 -15.17 -8.02 -12.25
C ILE A 77 -14.68 -9.06 -13.28
N GLU A 78 -13.99 -10.12 -12.84
CA GLU A 78 -13.55 -11.20 -13.72
C GLU A 78 -13.98 -12.57 -13.21
N TYR A 79 -14.59 -13.37 -14.09
CA TYR A 79 -15.31 -14.60 -13.74
C TYR A 79 -14.48 -15.88 -13.90
N GLU A 80 -13.34 -15.86 -14.60
CA GLU A 80 -12.53 -17.07 -14.83
C GLU A 80 -11.02 -16.77 -14.77
N GLY A 81 -10.26 -17.72 -14.20
CA GLY A 81 -8.79 -17.71 -14.27
C GLY A 81 -8.07 -16.80 -13.27
N THR A 82 -8.74 -16.30 -12.23
CA THR A 82 -8.12 -15.44 -11.20
C THR A 82 -7.82 -16.19 -9.90
N PHE A 83 -6.68 -15.89 -9.30
CA PHE A 83 -6.24 -16.29 -7.97
C PHE A 83 -6.29 -15.09 -7.03
N PRO A 84 -7.33 -14.98 -6.17
CA PRO A 84 -7.41 -13.87 -5.22
C PRO A 84 -6.24 -13.91 -4.24
N LEU A 85 -5.70 -12.75 -3.90
CA LEU A 85 -4.67 -12.65 -2.86
C LEU A 85 -5.29 -13.00 -1.50
N PRO A 86 -4.75 -13.98 -0.76
CA PRO A 86 -5.10 -14.22 0.63
C PRO A 86 -4.94 -12.96 1.48
N GLU A 87 -5.70 -12.84 2.55
CA GLU A 87 -5.69 -11.65 3.42
C GLU A 87 -4.32 -11.44 4.08
N ALA A 88 -3.62 -12.52 4.41
CA ALA A 88 -2.25 -12.48 4.91
C ALA A 88 -1.25 -11.90 3.87
N GLN A 89 -1.56 -12.00 2.58
CA GLN A 89 -0.79 -11.38 1.50
C GLN A 89 -1.16 -9.91 1.31
N LEU A 90 -2.46 -9.59 1.36
CA LEU A 90 -2.94 -8.21 1.32
C LEU A 90 -2.37 -7.35 2.46
N ASP A 91 -2.16 -7.92 3.66
CA ASP A 91 -1.59 -7.19 4.81
C ASP A 91 -0.19 -6.60 4.54
N ARG A 92 0.54 -7.13 3.53
CA ARG A 92 1.85 -6.61 3.09
C ARG A 92 1.74 -5.29 2.33
N PHE A 93 0.59 -4.99 1.75
CA PHE A 93 0.37 -3.71 1.06
C PHE A 93 0.14 -2.61 2.08
N MET A 94 0.86 -1.50 1.93
CA MET A 94 0.72 -0.34 2.80
C MET A 94 -0.67 0.30 2.66
N LEU A 95 -1.12 0.47 1.42
CA LEU A 95 -2.38 1.11 1.07
C LEU A 95 -3.17 0.24 0.09
N ARG A 96 -4.49 0.19 0.26
CA ARG A 96 -5.43 -0.24 -0.78
C ARG A 96 -6.31 0.95 -1.13
N ILE A 97 -6.31 1.32 -2.40
CA ILE A 97 -7.07 2.46 -2.92
C ILE A 97 -8.04 1.94 -3.97
N THR A 98 -9.26 2.46 -3.96
CA THR A 98 -10.23 2.24 -5.02
C THR A 98 -10.16 3.41 -5.98
N ILE A 99 -9.86 3.12 -7.25
CA ILE A 99 -9.83 4.13 -8.31
C ILE A 99 -11.21 4.15 -8.96
N GLY A 100 -11.90 5.28 -8.85
CA GLY A 100 -13.14 5.55 -9.58
C GLY A 100 -12.88 6.28 -10.90
N TYR A 101 -13.94 6.61 -11.60
CA TYR A 101 -13.86 7.48 -12.77
C TYR A 101 -13.63 8.95 -12.36
N PRO A 102 -12.89 9.74 -13.16
CA PRO A 102 -12.75 11.17 -12.94
C PRO A 102 -14.11 11.88 -12.99
N SER A 103 -14.19 13.09 -12.43
CA SER A 103 -15.37 13.93 -12.65
C SER A 103 -15.44 14.36 -14.13
N ALA A 104 -16.62 14.74 -14.62
CA ALA A 104 -16.74 15.23 -15.99
C ALA A 104 -15.82 16.43 -16.30
N GLN A 105 -15.54 17.28 -15.29
CA GLN A 105 -14.62 18.41 -15.44
C GLN A 105 -13.16 17.94 -15.55
N ASP A 106 -12.75 16.98 -14.73
CA ASP A 106 -11.42 16.39 -14.80
C ASP A 106 -11.23 15.60 -16.10
N GLU A 107 -12.27 14.94 -16.59
CA GLU A 107 -12.26 14.21 -17.86
C GLU A 107 -12.09 15.16 -19.06
N ILE A 108 -12.80 16.29 -19.07
CA ILE A 108 -12.56 17.36 -20.06
C ILE A 108 -11.12 17.86 -19.97
N ALA A 109 -10.60 18.12 -18.77
CA ALA A 109 -9.22 18.58 -18.60
C ALA A 109 -8.18 17.56 -19.11
N ILE A 110 -8.46 16.25 -18.95
CA ILE A 110 -7.62 15.19 -19.52
C ILE A 110 -7.64 15.26 -21.05
N LEU A 111 -8.81 15.39 -21.67
CA LEU A 111 -8.95 15.50 -23.13
C LEU A 111 -8.19 16.73 -23.66
N ASP A 112 -8.37 17.88 -23.02
CA ASP A 112 -7.68 19.13 -23.40
C ASP A 112 -6.16 18.99 -23.26
N SER A 113 -5.68 18.37 -22.18
CA SER A 113 -4.25 18.18 -21.91
C SER A 113 -3.53 17.30 -22.93
N GLN A 114 -4.27 16.40 -23.60
CA GLN A 114 -3.73 15.45 -24.57
C GLN A 114 -4.00 15.85 -26.02
N GLN A 115 -4.60 17.03 -26.27
CA GLN A 115 -5.04 17.44 -27.60
C GLN A 115 -3.91 17.50 -28.64
N PHE A 116 -2.72 17.93 -28.23
CA PHE A 116 -1.59 18.17 -29.15
C PHE A 116 -0.38 17.29 -28.85
N THR A 117 -0.03 17.13 -27.58
CA THR A 117 1.14 16.35 -27.14
C THR A 117 0.80 15.67 -25.83
N HIS A 118 1.16 14.40 -25.70
CA HIS A 118 0.89 13.69 -24.46
C HIS A 118 1.78 14.27 -23.32
N PRO A 119 1.22 14.59 -22.14
CA PRO A 119 1.97 15.24 -21.06
C PRO A 119 3.26 14.52 -20.65
N ILE A 120 3.30 13.18 -20.80
CA ILE A 120 4.48 12.34 -20.52
C ILE A 120 5.72 12.72 -21.33
N GLU A 121 5.55 13.38 -22.49
CA GLU A 121 6.68 13.81 -23.32
C GLU A 121 7.32 15.10 -22.79
N GLN A 122 6.65 15.80 -21.87
CA GLN A 122 7.07 17.10 -21.34
C GLN A 122 7.50 17.03 -19.87
N ILE A 123 7.31 15.89 -19.20
CA ILE A 123 7.74 15.75 -17.80
C ILE A 123 9.27 15.79 -17.71
N SER A 124 9.76 16.51 -16.70
CA SER A 124 11.17 16.53 -16.34
C SER A 124 11.36 15.95 -14.95
N GLN A 125 12.52 15.37 -14.70
CA GLN A 125 12.90 14.95 -13.37
C GLN A 125 12.99 16.17 -12.44
N VAL A 126 12.30 16.10 -11.30
CA VAL A 126 12.29 17.16 -10.27
C VAL A 126 13.06 16.79 -9.00
N VAL A 127 13.37 15.49 -8.83
CA VAL A 127 14.05 14.94 -7.65
C VAL A 127 14.84 13.70 -8.06
N GLU A 128 16.00 13.50 -7.44
CA GLU A 128 16.81 12.29 -7.57
C GLU A 128 16.35 11.18 -6.62
N ALA A 129 16.72 9.94 -6.91
CA ALA A 129 16.37 8.80 -6.07
C ALA A 129 16.97 8.92 -4.65
N GLU A 130 18.21 9.39 -4.54
CA GLU A 130 18.92 9.61 -3.29
C GLU A 130 18.24 10.70 -2.44
N GLU A 131 17.77 11.77 -3.08
CA GLU A 131 17.01 12.84 -2.41
C GLU A 131 15.69 12.30 -1.86
N LEU A 132 14.99 11.44 -2.61
CA LEU A 132 13.75 10.81 -2.12
C LEU A 132 14.02 9.92 -0.89
N ILE A 133 15.13 9.19 -0.87
CA ILE A 133 15.54 8.39 0.30
C ILE A 133 15.83 9.29 1.51
N GLN A 134 16.51 10.43 1.31
CA GLN A 134 16.77 11.39 2.37
C GLN A 134 15.47 11.95 2.95
N VAL A 135 14.50 12.30 2.10
CA VAL A 135 13.17 12.75 2.54
C VAL A 135 12.46 11.65 3.33
N GLN A 136 12.51 10.38 2.89
CA GLN A 136 11.93 9.26 3.65
C GLN A 136 12.52 9.11 5.05
N GLU A 137 13.81 9.38 5.24
CA GLU A 137 14.45 9.39 6.56
C GLU A 137 14.00 10.60 7.40
N GLN A 138 13.93 11.80 6.81
CA GLN A 138 13.44 13.01 7.49
C GLN A 138 11.99 12.89 7.95
N LEU A 139 11.13 12.20 7.19
CA LEU A 139 9.74 11.94 7.59
C LEU A 139 9.63 11.23 8.95
N LYS A 140 10.67 10.51 9.39
CA LYS A 140 10.67 9.85 10.69
C LYS A 140 10.73 10.85 11.85
N GLU A 141 11.24 12.06 11.60
CA GLU A 141 11.40 13.14 12.58
C GLU A 141 10.10 13.94 12.81
N VAL A 142 9.11 13.80 11.93
CA VAL A 142 7.78 14.43 12.09
C VAL A 142 7.20 14.03 13.45
N TYR A 143 6.91 15.03 14.27
CA TYR A 143 6.46 14.84 15.64
C TYR A 143 5.08 14.16 15.71
N VAL A 144 4.98 13.16 16.57
CA VAL A 144 3.71 12.48 16.86
C VAL A 144 3.50 12.45 18.37
N ASP A 145 2.52 13.24 18.82
CA ASP A 145 2.14 13.35 20.22
C ASP A 145 1.72 11.97 20.79
N PRO A 146 2.05 11.65 22.06
CA PRO A 146 1.61 10.41 22.71
C PRO A 146 0.09 10.15 22.62
N LEU A 147 -0.74 11.18 22.68
CA LEU A 147 -2.20 11.05 22.55
C LEU A 147 -2.61 10.63 21.14
N ILE A 148 -1.89 11.06 20.10
CA ILE A 148 -2.11 10.62 18.72
C ILE A 148 -1.72 9.14 18.57
N LYS A 149 -0.62 8.71 19.19
CA LYS A 149 -0.22 7.29 19.20
C LYS A 149 -1.29 6.43 19.88
N GLN A 150 -1.83 6.89 21.01
CA GLN A 150 -2.94 6.23 21.69
C GLN A 150 -4.20 6.19 20.81
N TYR A 151 -4.52 7.28 20.13
CA TYR A 151 -5.65 7.34 19.19
C TYR A 151 -5.53 6.32 18.05
N ILE A 152 -4.34 6.20 17.44
CA ILE A 152 -4.06 5.18 16.41
C ILE A 152 -4.25 3.76 16.96
N VAL A 153 -3.71 3.50 18.15
CA VAL A 153 -3.85 2.18 18.80
C VAL A 153 -5.30 1.88 19.12
N GLU A 154 -6.05 2.87 19.61
CA GLU A 154 -7.47 2.71 19.96
C GLU A 154 -8.32 2.41 18.73
N ILE A 155 -8.12 3.12 17.62
CA ILE A 155 -8.81 2.80 16.35
C ILE A 155 -8.56 1.35 15.95
N VAL A 156 -7.29 0.91 15.94
CA VAL A 156 -6.93 -0.46 15.57
C VAL A 156 -7.49 -1.47 16.57
N HIS A 157 -7.49 -1.15 17.86
CA HIS A 157 -8.09 -1.98 18.90
C HIS A 157 -9.60 -2.15 18.69
N GLN A 158 -10.32 -1.08 18.34
CA GLN A 158 -11.74 -1.17 18.01
C GLN A 158 -12.01 -2.07 16.80
N THR A 159 -11.13 -2.09 15.79
CA THR A 159 -11.29 -3.04 14.67
C THR A 159 -11.26 -4.51 15.11
N ARG A 160 -10.54 -4.83 16.19
CA ARG A 160 -10.40 -6.21 16.70
C ARG A 160 -11.55 -6.64 17.61
N ASN A 161 -12.24 -5.67 18.22
CA ASN A 161 -13.33 -5.93 19.16
C ASN A 161 -14.71 -5.62 18.57
N HIS A 162 -14.78 -5.17 17.32
CA HIS A 162 -16.03 -4.86 16.66
C HIS A 162 -16.85 -6.14 16.39
N PRO A 163 -18.15 -6.20 16.75
CA PRO A 163 -18.96 -7.42 16.65
C PRO A 163 -19.12 -7.95 15.23
N ASP A 164 -19.09 -7.06 14.23
CA ASP A 164 -19.19 -7.43 12.82
C ASP A 164 -17.84 -7.80 12.17
N VAL A 165 -16.75 -7.85 12.93
CA VAL A 165 -15.41 -8.17 12.43
C VAL A 165 -14.99 -9.56 12.89
N TYR A 166 -14.66 -10.42 11.94
CA TYR A 166 -14.08 -11.74 12.21
C TYR A 166 -12.58 -11.67 12.51
N LEU A 167 -11.86 -10.81 11.80
CA LEU A 167 -10.44 -10.54 12.02
C LEU A 167 -10.15 -9.05 11.84
N GLY A 168 -9.68 -8.40 12.90
CA GLY A 168 -9.31 -6.99 12.89
C GLY A 168 -7.89 -6.73 12.39
N ALA A 169 -7.51 -5.46 12.28
CA ALA A 169 -6.22 -5.07 11.73
C ALA A 169 -5.04 -5.51 12.62
N SER A 170 -3.97 -6.00 11.97
CA SER A 170 -2.73 -6.43 12.62
C SER A 170 -1.93 -5.24 13.20
N PRO A 171 -0.86 -5.46 13.99
CA PRO A 171 0.08 -4.40 14.37
C PRO A 171 0.74 -3.70 13.17
N ARG A 172 0.78 -4.34 11.98
CA ARG A 172 1.22 -3.67 10.75
C ARG A 172 0.26 -2.56 10.35
N GLY A 173 -1.04 -2.74 10.65
CA GLY A 173 -2.08 -1.71 10.52
C GLY A 173 -1.75 -0.43 11.29
N SER A 174 -1.47 -0.54 12.59
CA SER A 174 -1.15 0.63 13.42
C SER A 174 0.15 1.31 12.99
N LEU A 175 1.19 0.53 12.67
CA LEU A 175 2.46 1.06 12.18
C LEU A 175 2.31 1.78 10.84
N THR A 176 1.52 1.21 9.94
CA THR A 176 1.25 1.82 8.62
C THR A 176 0.48 3.12 8.78
N LEU A 177 -0.57 3.13 9.60
CA LEU A 177 -1.36 4.33 9.87
C LEU A 177 -0.50 5.44 10.50
N TYR A 178 0.40 5.08 11.43
CA TYR A 178 1.38 6.00 12.00
C TYR A 178 2.31 6.63 10.94
N ARG A 179 2.94 5.80 10.10
CA ARG A 179 3.90 6.28 9.09
C ARG A 179 3.24 7.11 8.01
N THR A 180 2.07 6.70 7.56
CA THR A 180 1.33 7.41 6.53
C THR A 180 0.76 8.74 7.07
N ALA A 181 0.38 8.81 8.35
CA ALA A 181 0.00 10.07 9.00
C ALA A 181 1.18 11.05 9.09
N GLN A 182 2.39 10.58 9.44
CA GLN A 182 3.61 11.41 9.38
C GLN A 182 3.85 11.97 7.96
N ALA A 183 3.80 11.09 6.95
CA ALA A 183 3.97 11.48 5.55
C ALA A 183 2.91 12.51 5.11
N ARG A 184 1.65 12.31 5.51
CA ARG A 184 0.56 13.24 5.19
C ARG A 184 0.75 14.60 5.85
N ALA A 185 1.17 14.66 7.10
CA ALA A 185 1.46 15.91 7.79
C ALA A 185 2.57 16.71 7.06
N ALA A 186 3.66 16.04 6.70
CA ALA A 186 4.77 16.65 5.96
C ALA A 186 4.35 17.14 4.56
N LEU A 187 3.57 16.35 3.82
CA LEU A 187 2.99 16.77 2.53
C LEU A 187 2.03 17.97 2.65
N ARG A 188 1.51 18.23 3.84
CA ARG A 188 0.71 19.41 4.17
C ARG A 188 1.54 20.55 4.77
N GLY A 189 2.87 20.46 4.75
CA GLY A 189 3.79 21.47 5.25
C GLY A 189 3.86 21.57 6.77
N ARG A 190 3.45 20.52 7.50
CA ARG A 190 3.51 20.45 8.96
C ARG A 190 4.57 19.46 9.42
N ASP A 191 5.25 19.81 10.51
CA ASP A 191 6.24 18.97 11.21
C ASP A 191 5.62 18.19 12.38
N TYR A 192 4.29 18.21 12.54
CA TYR A 192 3.55 17.43 13.52
C TYR A 192 2.25 16.85 12.95
N VAL A 193 1.87 15.68 13.46
CA VAL A 193 0.65 14.96 13.09
C VAL A 193 -0.56 15.48 13.88
N ILE A 194 -1.69 15.68 13.20
CA ILE A 194 -2.99 15.96 13.83
C ILE A 194 -3.96 14.78 13.65
N PRO A 195 -5.05 14.69 14.42
CA PRO A 195 -6.00 13.57 14.30
C PRO A 195 -6.60 13.41 12.90
N ASP A 196 -6.80 14.51 12.17
CA ASP A 196 -7.35 14.46 10.81
C ASP A 196 -6.40 13.79 9.80
N ASP A 197 -5.08 13.82 10.05
CA ASP A 197 -4.14 13.07 9.22
C ASP A 197 -4.34 11.57 9.38
N VAL A 198 -4.60 11.12 10.61
CA VAL A 198 -4.90 9.73 10.94
C VAL A 198 -6.22 9.33 10.30
N LYS A 199 -7.30 10.09 10.55
CA LYS A 199 -8.64 9.80 10.03
C LYS A 199 -8.67 9.64 8.51
N ALA A 200 -7.97 10.53 7.80
CA ALA A 200 -7.93 10.53 6.34
C ALA A 200 -7.30 9.27 5.73
N LEU A 201 -6.55 8.50 6.52
CA LEU A 201 -5.79 7.34 6.05
C LEU A 201 -6.31 6.00 6.60
N VAL A 202 -7.28 6.04 7.51
CA VAL A 202 -7.81 4.84 8.17
C VAL A 202 -8.39 3.84 7.18
N GLU A 203 -9.20 4.29 6.23
CA GLU A 203 -9.82 3.39 5.25
C GLU A 203 -8.77 2.77 4.31
N ALA A 204 -7.88 3.59 3.76
CA ALA A 204 -6.85 3.14 2.83
C ALA A 204 -5.79 2.22 3.49
N THR A 205 -5.57 2.35 4.79
CA THR A 205 -4.55 1.57 5.52
C THR A 205 -5.12 0.34 6.23
N LEU A 206 -6.38 0.38 6.69
CA LEU A 206 -6.98 -0.69 7.48
C LEU A 206 -8.06 -1.48 6.73
N GLY A 207 -8.68 -0.93 5.70
CA GLY A 207 -9.84 -1.53 5.04
C GLY A 207 -9.57 -2.90 4.41
N HIS A 208 -8.34 -3.16 3.94
CA HIS A 208 -7.90 -4.46 3.42
C HIS A 208 -7.30 -5.39 4.48
N ARG A 209 -7.17 -4.91 5.72
CA ARG A 209 -6.63 -5.66 6.86
C ARG A 209 -7.71 -6.20 7.78
N MET A 210 -8.97 -6.08 7.38
CA MET A 210 -10.13 -6.49 8.15
C MET A 210 -10.92 -7.53 7.38
N ILE A 211 -11.34 -8.60 8.07
CA ILE A 211 -12.27 -9.59 7.56
C ILE A 211 -13.61 -9.39 8.23
N VAL A 212 -14.62 -9.04 7.45
CA VAL A 212 -16.00 -8.89 7.92
C VAL A 212 -16.60 -10.26 8.21
N SER A 213 -17.32 -10.36 9.33
CA SER A 213 -17.98 -11.61 9.73
C SER A 213 -18.99 -12.08 8.68
N PRO A 214 -19.21 -13.40 8.51
CA PRO A 214 -20.20 -13.90 7.56
C PRO A 214 -21.61 -13.33 7.79
N ALA A 215 -22.01 -13.17 9.06
CA ALA A 215 -23.32 -12.61 9.43
C ALA A 215 -23.47 -11.14 9.02
N ALA A 216 -22.40 -10.34 9.13
CA ALA A 216 -22.39 -8.95 8.73
C ALA A 216 -22.35 -8.79 7.20
N ARG A 217 -21.63 -9.68 6.49
CA ARG A 217 -21.64 -9.73 5.02
C ARG A 217 -23.03 -9.99 4.43
N ILE A 218 -23.84 -10.84 5.07
CA ILE A 218 -25.23 -11.09 4.65
C ILE A 218 -26.10 -9.82 4.76
N LYS A 219 -25.71 -8.88 5.63
CA LYS A 219 -26.38 -7.58 5.81
C LYS A 219 -25.73 -6.46 4.98
N ASP A 220 -24.88 -6.81 4.00
CA ASP A 220 -24.14 -5.87 3.16
C ASP A 220 -23.25 -4.88 3.94
N VAL A 221 -22.82 -5.25 5.14
CA VAL A 221 -21.90 -4.42 5.94
C VAL A 221 -20.50 -4.54 5.34
N THR A 222 -19.88 -3.38 5.05
CA THR A 222 -18.54 -3.31 4.48
C THR A 222 -17.49 -2.91 5.53
N ALA A 223 -16.23 -3.28 5.30
CA ALA A 223 -15.13 -2.83 6.15
C ALA A 223 -15.03 -1.29 6.21
N ALA A 224 -15.32 -0.60 5.11
CA ALA A 224 -15.38 0.85 5.05
C ALA A 224 -16.46 1.42 6.00
N ALA A 225 -17.68 0.85 5.99
CA ALA A 225 -18.75 1.27 6.89
C ALA A 225 -18.37 1.07 8.37
N ILE A 226 -17.78 -0.07 8.72
CA ILE A 226 -17.30 -0.35 10.08
C ILE A 226 -16.22 0.65 10.50
N LEU A 227 -15.26 0.94 9.62
CA LEU A 227 -14.21 1.92 9.92
C LEU A 227 -14.78 3.33 10.12
N GLN A 228 -15.77 3.74 9.33
CA GLN A 228 -16.45 5.03 9.52
C GLN A 228 -17.22 5.07 10.85
N GLU A 229 -17.82 3.97 11.28
CA GLU A 229 -18.44 3.86 12.60
C GLU A 229 -17.40 4.03 13.72
N ILE A 230 -16.28 3.30 13.65
CA ILE A 230 -15.17 3.40 14.60
C ILE A 230 -14.65 4.85 14.69
N LEU A 231 -14.50 5.52 13.55
CA LEU A 231 -14.03 6.91 13.52
C LEU A 231 -15.00 7.91 14.18
N ARG A 232 -16.29 7.57 14.27
CA ARG A 232 -17.30 8.40 14.96
C ARG A 232 -17.34 8.11 16.46
N THR A 233 -17.02 6.90 16.89
CA THR A 233 -17.11 6.48 18.30
C THR A 233 -15.82 6.73 19.07
N VAL A 234 -14.65 6.58 18.45
CA VAL A 234 -13.37 6.80 19.12
C VAL A 234 -13.15 8.31 19.34
N PRO A 235 -13.02 8.77 20.59
CA PRO A 235 -12.84 10.18 20.89
C PRO A 235 -11.52 10.69 20.33
N VAL A 236 -11.57 11.88 19.73
CA VAL A 236 -10.38 12.55 19.23
C VAL A 236 -9.57 13.10 20.42
N PRO A 237 -8.24 12.98 20.43
CA PRO A 237 -7.39 13.62 21.42
C PRO A 237 -7.72 15.10 21.63
N GLY A 238 -7.87 15.52 22.89
CA GLY A 238 -8.21 16.90 23.24
C GLY A 238 -9.72 17.22 23.22
N ALA A 239 -10.58 16.33 22.68
CA ALA A 239 -12.02 16.43 22.84
C ALA A 239 -12.41 16.02 24.27
N GLN A 240 -12.26 16.91 25.25
CA GLN A 240 -12.98 16.77 26.51
C GLN A 240 -14.47 16.95 26.23
N VAL A 241 -15.18 15.84 26.06
CA VAL A 241 -16.64 15.84 26.14
C VAL A 241 -16.98 16.19 27.59
N ARG A 242 -17.32 17.46 27.85
CA ARG A 242 -18.02 17.81 29.08
C ARG A 242 -19.37 17.10 29.04
N ALA A 243 -19.50 15.99 29.76
CA ALA A 243 -20.79 15.44 30.10
C ALA A 243 -21.58 16.53 30.85
N ARG A 244 -22.70 16.96 30.25
CA ARG A 244 -23.76 17.68 30.95
C ARG A 244 -24.76 16.67 31.46
#